data_AF-A0A2U3BZZ8-F1
#
_entry.id   AF-A0A2U3BZZ8-F1
#
_cell.length_a   1.000
_cell.length_b   1.000
_cell.length_c   1.000
_cell.angle_alpha   90.00
_cell.angle_beta   90.00
_cell.angle_gamma   90.00
#
_symmetry.space_group_name_H-M   'P 1'
#
loop_
_entity.id
_entity.type
_entity.pdbx_description
1 polymer ?
#
loop_
_entity_poly.entity_id
_entity_poly.type
_entity_poly.pdbx_seq_one_letter_code
_entity_poly.pdbx_strand_id
1 'polypeptide(L)'
;MLEEREPDLHTYRMLRNKHGAYEPMNNALSVLRHPGLIRVLRAGKSSDTHVRRRDYYLLASGEEFAQRLRAEVPMLAWYDQQVLYVRMVTEGMSAEQLKALQYEHAEYAGTPVGQMIAGISERVRARLSAELEREGLA
;
A
#
# COMPACT_ATOMS: atom_id res chain seq x y z
N MET A 1 0.77 -7.10 -20.41
CA MET A 1 -0.08 -5.89 -20.53
C MET A 1 -0.80 -5.69 -19.20
N LEU A 2 -0.79 -4.49 -18.60
CA LEU A 2 -1.47 -4.20 -17.31
C LEU A 2 -2.99 -4.07 -17.54
N GLU A 3 -3.62 -5.13 -18.02
CA GLU A 3 -5.07 -5.16 -18.27
C GLU A 3 -5.89 -5.48 -17.02
N GLU A 4 -5.28 -6.13 -16.02
CA GLU A 4 -5.96 -6.47 -14.78
C GLU A 4 -6.27 -5.20 -13.97
N ARG A 5 -7.55 -4.84 -13.94
CA ARG A 5 -8.08 -3.84 -13.00
C ARG A 5 -7.78 -4.32 -11.59
N GLU A 6 -7.26 -3.41 -10.75
CA GLU A 6 -7.12 -3.66 -9.31
C GLU A 6 -8.40 -4.32 -8.77
N PRO A 7 -8.28 -5.46 -8.06
CA PRO A 7 -9.43 -6.17 -7.55
C PRO A 7 -10.26 -5.23 -6.67
N ASP A 8 -11.58 -5.15 -6.94
CA ASP A 8 -12.49 -4.31 -6.16
C ASP A 8 -12.77 -4.98 -4.81
N LEU A 9 -11.84 -4.77 -3.89
CA LEU A 9 -11.93 -5.21 -2.50
C LEU A 9 -12.34 -4.05 -1.61
N HIS A 10 -12.78 -4.35 -0.39
CA HIS A 10 -13.04 -3.31 0.59
C HIS A 10 -11.75 -2.56 0.95
N THR A 11 -11.53 -1.40 0.34
CA THR A 11 -10.36 -0.55 0.58
C THR A 11 -10.68 0.56 1.59
N TYR A 12 -9.76 0.79 2.53
CA TYR A 12 -9.73 2.05 3.28
C TYR A 12 -9.05 3.10 2.41
N ARG A 13 -9.80 4.13 2.00
CA ARG A 13 -9.24 5.22 1.21
C ARG A 13 -8.28 6.04 2.05
N MET A 14 -7.13 6.40 1.48
CA MET A 14 -6.11 7.17 2.19
C MET A 14 -6.26 8.67 1.90
N LEU A 15 -6.10 9.48 2.93
CA LEU A 15 -6.08 10.94 2.81
C LEU A 15 -4.64 11.44 2.70
N ARG A 16 -4.40 12.53 1.99
CA ARG A 16 -3.07 13.15 2.02
C ARG A 16 -2.82 13.79 3.39
N ASN A 17 -1.63 13.57 3.91
CA ASN A 17 -1.09 14.22 5.10
C ASN A 17 0.30 14.80 4.78
N LYS A 18 0.91 15.51 5.75
CA LYS A 18 2.15 16.29 5.57
C LYS A 18 3.29 15.53 4.89
N HIS A 19 3.38 14.21 5.11
CA HIS A 19 4.49 13.37 4.62
C HIS A 19 4.04 12.08 3.94
N GLY A 20 2.76 11.93 3.61
CA GLY A 20 2.26 10.62 3.22
C GLY A 20 0.78 10.57 2.91
N ALA A 21 0.37 9.45 2.32
CA ALA A 21 -0.95 8.91 2.53
C ALA A 21 -1.14 8.58 4.03
N TYR A 22 -2.27 8.95 4.62
CA TYR A 22 -2.60 8.73 6.02
C TYR A 22 -4.06 8.31 6.16
N GLU A 23 -4.26 7.29 6.97
CA GLU A 23 -5.57 6.88 7.48
C GLU A 23 -5.37 6.49 8.96
N PRO A 24 -6.31 6.80 9.86
CA PRO A 24 -6.29 6.25 11.21
C PRO A 24 -6.34 4.72 11.19
N MET A 25 -5.16 4.08 11.31
CA MET A 25 -5.00 2.63 11.19
C MET A 25 -5.87 1.82 12.18
N ASN A 26 -6.40 2.45 13.24
CA ASN A 26 -7.23 1.76 14.24
C ASN A 26 -8.43 1.04 13.61
N ASN A 27 -9.13 1.68 12.66
CA ASN A 27 -10.30 1.11 12.01
C ASN A 27 -9.90 -0.09 11.14
N ALA A 28 -8.94 0.11 10.23
CA ALA A 28 -8.43 -0.94 9.36
C ALA A 28 -7.81 -2.12 10.11
N LEU A 29 -7.18 -1.88 11.26
CA LEU A 29 -6.58 -2.95 12.06
C LEU A 29 -7.57 -3.60 13.03
N SER A 30 -8.71 -2.97 13.32
CA SER A 30 -9.72 -3.53 14.23
C SER A 30 -10.28 -4.85 13.74
N VAL A 31 -10.54 -4.96 12.43
CA VAL A 31 -11.06 -6.17 11.78
C VAL A 31 -10.07 -7.34 11.81
N LEU A 32 -8.77 -7.03 11.95
CA LEU A 32 -7.71 -8.04 12.09
C LEU A 32 -7.43 -8.36 13.56
N ARG A 33 -7.52 -7.36 14.43
CA ARG A 33 -7.21 -7.48 15.86
C ARG A 33 -8.33 -8.20 16.63
N HIS A 34 -9.59 -7.92 16.31
CA HIS A 34 -10.75 -8.53 16.98
C HIS A 34 -10.73 -10.07 16.92
N PRO A 35 -10.52 -10.71 15.74
CA PRO A 35 -10.35 -12.16 15.65
C PRO A 35 -8.97 -12.67 16.12
N GLY A 36 -8.08 -11.80 16.60
CA GLY A 36 -6.76 -12.20 17.08
C GLY A 36 -5.80 -12.63 15.96
N LEU A 37 -5.85 -12.02 14.78
CA LEU A 37 -4.92 -12.29 13.67
C LEU A 37 -3.63 -11.47 13.80
N ILE A 38 -3.71 -10.31 14.47
CA ILE A 38 -2.57 -9.42 14.70
C ILE A 38 -2.50 -8.98 16.17
N ARG A 39 -1.33 -8.51 16.58
CA ARG A 39 -1.13 -7.80 17.86
C ARG A 39 -0.44 -6.47 17.63
N VAL A 40 -0.95 -5.44 18.30
CA VAL A 40 -0.32 -4.11 18.33
C VAL A 40 0.17 -3.85 19.74
N LEU A 41 1.49 -3.73 19.91
CA LEU A 41 2.10 -3.35 21.17
C LEU A 41 2.47 -1.88 21.14
N ARG A 42 2.24 -1.19 22.26
CA ARG A 42 2.73 0.18 22.46
C ARG A 42 4.06 0.07 23.18
N ALA A 43 5.14 0.51 22.53
CA ALA A 43 6.46 0.59 23.14
C ALA A 43 6.65 1.99 23.72
N GLY A 44 6.98 2.05 25.01
CA GLY A 44 7.12 3.26 25.82
C GLY A 44 7.02 2.94 27.31
N LYS A 45 7.40 3.89 28.18
CA LYS A 45 7.19 3.75 29.62
C LYS A 45 5.79 4.24 29.98
N SER A 46 5.18 3.69 31.04
CA SER A 46 3.89 4.20 31.55
C SER A 46 3.93 5.68 31.95
N SER A 47 5.13 6.22 32.21
CA SER A 47 5.38 7.64 32.49
C SER A 47 5.38 8.54 31.24
N ASP A 48 5.34 7.97 30.03
CA ASP A 48 5.31 8.76 28.81
C ASP A 48 3.91 9.35 28.59
N THR A 49 3.84 10.67 28.38
CA THR A 49 2.59 11.37 28.04
C THR A 49 2.06 11.02 26.65
N HIS A 50 2.90 10.41 25.80
CA HIS A 50 2.58 10.05 24.41
C HIS A 50 3.15 8.69 24.04
N VAL A 51 2.46 7.95 23.17
CA VAL A 51 2.96 6.67 22.62
C VAL A 51 4.17 6.95 21.73
N ARG A 52 5.36 6.49 22.12
CA ARG A 52 6.60 6.70 21.35
C ARG A 52 6.68 5.83 20.11
N ARG A 53 6.25 4.57 20.22
CA ARG A 53 6.33 3.59 19.13
C ARG A 53 5.19 2.58 19.21
N ARG A 54 4.74 2.10 18.05
CA ARG A 54 3.82 0.98 17.93
C ARG A 54 4.51 -0.15 17.18
N ASP A 55 4.52 -1.33 17.78
CA ASP A 55 5.07 -2.54 17.20
C ASP A 55 3.91 -3.41 16.75
N TYR A 56 3.94 -3.82 15.48
CA TYR A 56 2.88 -4.60 14.84
C TYR A 56 3.38 -6.01 14.60
N TYR A 57 2.62 -7.00 15.06
CA TYR A 57 2.96 -8.41 14.93
C TYR A 57 1.84 -9.14 14.21
N LEU A 58 2.19 -9.93 13.20
CA LEU A 58 1.32 -10.96 12.66
C LEU A 58 1.38 -12.17 13.60
N LEU A 59 0.22 -12.69 14.01
CA LEU A 59 0.15 -13.89 14.84
C LEU A 59 0.04 -15.13 13.94
N ALA A 60 0.31 -16.32 14.48
CA ALA A 60 0.21 -17.57 13.74
C ALA A 60 -1.18 -17.76 13.10
N SER A 61 -2.25 -17.45 13.83
CA SER A 61 -3.63 -17.42 13.31
C SER A 61 -3.81 -16.46 12.13
N GLY A 62 -3.12 -15.32 12.14
CA GLY A 62 -3.12 -14.36 11.05
C GLY A 62 -2.37 -14.87 9.81
N GLU A 63 -1.25 -15.54 10.01
CA GLU A 63 -0.50 -16.18 8.93
C GLU A 63 -1.33 -17.31 8.29
N GLU A 64 -1.89 -18.22 9.09
CA GLU A 64 -2.78 -19.28 8.62
C GLU A 64 -3.98 -18.71 7.86
N PHE A 65 -4.61 -17.66 8.41
CA PHE A 65 -5.71 -16.98 7.74
C PHE A 65 -5.31 -16.40 6.39
N ALA A 66 -4.15 -15.72 6.32
CA ALA A 66 -3.64 -15.15 5.07
C ALA A 66 -3.34 -16.23 4.02
N GLN A 67 -2.77 -17.37 4.42
CA GLN A 67 -2.51 -18.50 3.53
C GLN A 67 -3.80 -19.09 2.95
N ARG A 68 -4.82 -19.32 3.79
CA ARG A 68 -6.13 -19.77 3.32
C ARG A 68 -6.78 -18.76 2.38
N LEU A 69 -6.72 -17.47 2.73
CA LEU A 69 -7.30 -16.41 1.91
C LEU A 69 -6.67 -16.37 0.51
N ARG A 70 -5.35 -16.54 0.41
CA ARG A 70 -4.64 -16.67 -0.88
C ARG A 70 -5.10 -17.87 -1.70
N ALA A 71 -5.40 -19.00 -1.05
CA ALA A 71 -5.87 -20.21 -1.71
C ALA A 71 -7.35 -20.11 -2.15
N GLU A 72 -8.19 -19.46 -1.33
CA GLU A 72 -9.65 -19.39 -1.53
C GLU A 72 -10.09 -18.20 -2.38
N VAL A 73 -9.28 -17.15 -2.47
CA VAL A 73 -9.64 -15.90 -3.16
C VAL A 73 -8.61 -15.61 -4.27
N PRO A 74 -8.77 -16.20 -5.47
CA PRO A 74 -7.77 -16.15 -6.54
C PRO A 74 -7.38 -14.74 -6.98
N MET A 75 -8.31 -13.77 -6.90
CA MET A 75 -8.05 -12.37 -7.26
C MET A 75 -6.97 -11.72 -6.37
N LEU A 76 -6.63 -12.30 -5.21
CA LEU A 76 -5.53 -11.80 -4.37
C LEU A 76 -4.15 -12.06 -4.96
N ALA A 77 -4.00 -12.99 -5.91
CA ALA A 77 -2.76 -13.21 -6.63
C ALA A 77 -2.28 -11.94 -7.36
N TRP A 78 -3.21 -11.03 -7.69
CA TRP A 78 -2.90 -9.72 -8.24
C TRP A 78 -1.91 -8.93 -7.36
N TYR A 79 -2.06 -8.97 -6.03
CA TYR A 79 -1.18 -8.26 -5.12
C TYR A 79 0.24 -8.85 -5.07
N ASP A 80 0.37 -10.17 -5.16
CA ASP A 80 1.67 -10.83 -5.25
C ASP A 80 2.41 -10.37 -6.51
N GLN A 81 1.70 -10.27 -7.64
CA GLN A 81 2.26 -9.75 -8.89
C GLN A 81 2.68 -8.29 -8.77
N GLN A 82 1.90 -7.43 -8.12
CA GLN A 82 2.28 -6.02 -7.91
C GLN A 82 3.58 -5.89 -7.09
N VAL A 83 3.77 -6.72 -6.07
CA VAL A 83 5.00 -6.72 -5.26
C VAL A 83 6.21 -7.05 -6.13
N LEU A 84 6.08 -7.99 -7.07
CA LEU A 84 7.15 -8.32 -8.02
C LEU A 84 7.47 -7.14 -8.94
N TYR A 85 6.47 -6.48 -9.51
CA TYR A 85 6.69 -5.30 -10.34
C TYR A 85 7.35 -4.14 -9.59
N VAL A 86 6.86 -3.84 -8.38
CA VAL A 86 7.49 -2.83 -7.52
C VAL A 86 8.93 -3.21 -7.23
N ARG A 87 9.21 -4.47 -6.88
CA ARG A 87 10.58 -4.92 -6.65
C ARG A 87 11.47 -4.71 -7.87
N MET A 88 11.02 -5.08 -9.07
CA MET A 88 11.80 -4.94 -10.30
C MET A 88 12.19 -3.48 -10.59
N VAL A 89 11.32 -2.52 -10.28
CA VAL A 89 11.61 -1.10 -10.53
C VAL A 89 12.35 -0.39 -9.38
N THR A 90 12.27 -0.93 -8.16
CA THR A 90 12.85 -0.33 -6.96
C THR A 90 14.14 -0.99 -6.48
N GLU A 91 14.59 -2.06 -7.13
CA GLU A 91 15.78 -2.80 -6.72
C GLU A 91 17.02 -1.88 -6.70
N GLY A 92 17.73 -1.86 -5.57
CA GLY A 92 18.89 -1.00 -5.36
C GLY A 92 18.58 0.45 -4.95
N MET A 93 17.30 0.84 -4.84
CA MET A 93 16.93 2.19 -4.41
C MET A 93 16.87 2.33 -2.89
N SER A 94 17.34 3.48 -2.38
CA SER A 94 17.18 3.85 -0.98
C SER A 94 15.77 4.38 -0.69
N ALA A 95 15.36 4.35 0.58
CA ALA A 95 14.08 4.92 1.00
C ALA A 95 13.94 6.42 0.66
N GLU A 96 15.05 7.16 0.65
CA GLU A 96 15.06 8.58 0.26
C GLU A 96 14.81 8.76 -1.24
N GLN A 97 15.43 7.92 -2.08
CA GLN A 97 15.21 7.93 -3.53
C GLN A 97 13.77 7.56 -3.87
N LEU A 98 13.21 6.53 -3.22
CA LEU A 98 11.80 6.15 -3.40
C LEU A 98 10.84 7.27 -2.99
N LYS A 99 11.16 7.98 -1.90
CA LYS A 99 10.36 9.13 -1.47
C LYS A 99 10.45 10.26 -2.49
N ALA A 100 11.63 10.57 -3.03
CA ALA A 100 11.79 11.60 -4.04
C ALA A 100 10.90 11.33 -5.27
N LEU A 101 10.91 10.09 -5.79
CA LEU A 101 10.04 9.66 -6.90
C LEU A 101 8.56 9.89 -6.60
N GLN A 102 8.10 9.61 -5.38
CA GLN A 102 6.70 9.84 -5.01
C GLN A 102 6.28 11.32 -5.14
N TYR A 103 7.18 12.26 -4.85
CA TYR A 103 6.91 13.70 -4.94
C TYR A 103 6.96 14.25 -6.37
N GLU A 104 7.52 13.51 -7.34
CA GLU A 104 7.50 13.89 -8.76
C GLU A 104 6.11 13.76 -9.39
N HIS A 105 5.20 13.00 -8.76
CA HIS A 105 3.83 12.81 -9.26
C HIS A 105 2.89 13.95 -8.84
N ALA A 106 2.41 14.72 -9.83
CA ALA A 106 1.60 15.92 -9.63
C ALA A 106 0.29 15.68 -8.84
N GLU A 107 -0.36 14.53 -8.97
CA GLU A 107 -1.58 14.16 -8.23
C GLU A 107 -1.30 14.07 -6.73
N TYR A 108 -0.13 13.56 -6.36
CA TYR A 108 0.29 13.49 -4.96
C TYR A 108 0.75 14.86 -4.43
N ALA A 109 1.51 15.61 -5.24
CA ALA A 109 1.98 16.95 -4.88
C ALA A 109 0.84 17.98 -4.75
N GLY A 110 -0.15 17.91 -5.65
CA GLY A 110 -1.25 18.86 -5.78
C GLY A 110 -2.49 18.55 -4.92
N THR A 111 -2.61 17.35 -4.36
CA THR A 111 -3.74 17.02 -3.47
C THR A 111 -3.66 17.89 -2.19
N PRO A 112 -4.73 18.55 -1.73
CA PRO A 112 -4.71 19.26 -0.44
C PRO A 112 -4.57 18.31 0.76
N VAL A 113 -4.03 18.78 1.88
CA VAL A 113 -3.99 17.99 3.12
C VAL A 113 -5.43 17.67 3.56
N GLY A 114 -5.68 16.42 3.92
CA GLY A 114 -6.99 15.90 4.32
C GLY A 114 -7.90 15.50 3.17
N GLN A 115 -7.46 15.65 1.91
CA GLN A 115 -8.22 15.23 0.74
C GLN A 115 -7.79 13.84 0.25
N MET A 116 -8.68 13.17 -0.46
CA MET A 116 -8.37 11.89 -1.09
C MET A 116 -7.34 12.08 -2.21
N ILE A 117 -6.35 11.20 -2.23
CA ILE A 117 -5.39 11.13 -3.34
C ILE A 117 -6.07 10.38 -4.49
N ALA A 118 -6.14 11.02 -5.67
CA ALA A 118 -6.73 10.40 -6.85
C ALA A 118 -5.85 9.24 -7.37
N GLY A 119 -6.48 8.21 -7.93
CA GLY A 119 -5.78 7.12 -8.60
C GLY A 119 -5.06 7.61 -9.87
N ILE A 120 -3.95 6.96 -10.22
CA ILE A 120 -3.12 7.31 -11.39
C ILE A 120 -3.22 6.28 -12.53
N SER A 121 -4.12 5.30 -12.42
CA SER A 121 -4.14 4.09 -13.25
C SER A 121 -4.27 4.40 -14.75
N GLU A 122 -5.17 5.30 -15.14
CA GLU A 122 -5.37 5.67 -16.54
C GLU A 122 -4.11 6.33 -17.14
N ARG A 123 -3.46 7.21 -16.38
CA ARG A 123 -2.22 7.85 -16.83
C ARG A 123 -1.08 6.85 -16.96
N VAL A 124 -0.96 5.91 -16.01
CA VAL A 124 0.07 4.87 -16.06
C VAL A 124 -0.12 3.96 -17.27
N ARG A 125 -1.38 3.58 -17.58
CA ARG A 125 -1.70 2.81 -18.79
C ARG A 125 -1.32 3.56 -20.06
N ALA A 126 -1.71 4.82 -20.18
CA ALA A 126 -1.37 5.65 -21.35
C ALA A 126 0.15 5.76 -21.55
N ARG A 127 0.91 5.98 -20.47
CA ARG A 127 2.38 6.05 -20.53
C ARG A 127 2.99 4.70 -20.93
N LEU A 128 2.48 3.59 -20.40
CA LEU A 128 2.97 2.26 -20.74
C LEU A 128 2.71 1.93 -22.22
N SER A 129 1.51 2.20 -22.74
CA SER A 129 1.18 1.97 -24.15
C SER A 129 2.12 2.76 -25.07
N ALA A 130 2.36 4.04 -24.78
CA ALA A 130 3.28 4.87 -25.56
C ALA A 130 4.74 4.37 -25.52
N GLU A 131 5.16 3.77 -24.40
CA GLU A 131 6.49 3.15 -24.28
C GLU A 131 6.59 1.89 -25.13
N LEU A 132 5.59 1.01 -25.05
CA LEU A 132 5.54 -0.24 -25.82
C LEU A 132 5.53 0.02 -27.33
N GLU A 133 4.77 1.02 -27.78
CA GLU A 133 4.76 1.44 -29.19
C GLU A 133 6.14 1.89 -29.65
N ARG A 134 6.86 2.65 -28.81
CA ARG A 134 8.22 3.14 -29.14
C ARG A 134 9.24 2.02 -29.25
N GLU A 135 9.13 1.00 -28.39
CA GLU A 135 9.99 -0.17 -28.38
C GLU A 135 9.59 -1.22 -29.44
N GLY A 136 8.49 -0.99 -30.18
CA GLY A 136 7.97 -1.94 -31.17
C GLY A 136 7.37 -3.21 -30.56
N LEU A 137 6.91 -3.12 -29.31
CA LEU A 137 6.35 -4.21 -28.50
C LEU A 137 4.82 -4.08 -28.29
N ALA A 138 4.18 -3.16 -29.02
CA ALA A 138 2.74 -2.90 -28.97
C ALA A 138 1.92 -3.91 -29.79
#